data_AF-Q177B8-F1
#
_entry.id   AF-Q177B8-F1
#
_cell.length_a   1.000
_cell.length_b   1.000
_cell.length_c   1.000
_cell.angle_alpha   90.00
_cell.angle_beta   90.00
_cell.angle_gamma   90.00
#
_symmetry.space_group_name_H-M   'P 1'
#
loop_
_entity.id
_entity.type
_entity.pdbx_description
1 polymer ?
#
loop_
_entity_poly.entity_id
_entity_poly.type
_entity_poly.pdbx_seq_one_letter_code
_entity_poly.pdbx_strand_id
1 'polypeptide(L)'
;MFIPGFPHFIFSNSDLHPALFYLLEWHYQHLVLDENGPFIIRQHCASLLALIGYDRVQHVANGFSPQNWDRLFACFSKWFNTAAKYGVNEFSQKLLLGACLDLAGKVRTIAGSYYRNFFDGYFGAFLKSSKFDDLMKQLSHSPLLGTSPGMEDRSAKIVPLPNLGGVLTRDNPPTAPTLILTKSYPVFMLHAMLGLLRSHAEYDQTPLRNFVNNNCHFNYLIKLAAMVSGQNRKTVPAAVDKSTNWFLKSELNYLLDVLTVLVKDDRYHRRRVSDEGSGHGEGEVDMENRGGQLISNEATQTNDVGNDGRLLLAVTFKVLLHLSEEFYTAIVKLFDEIVFVRDFYPSQWLQEGNATVTAEELQRWKFNYKVKLKSFLKREENSSDRRNNYTVTEWRTPLLAPTWPYSLLYLLLEKAEQGSAKLAHYSEEQIIRTSLQFSELLEQNSIVLASVTHRLMYLMTAFLGPDAKFLDKDISALITRRIDALRNEMLLCGERFDFDVRLEERKSFHGLYQLVLDIFQSSSYGHAPFSALVMAPLAQHYDIQWRNLVWSEHVAVLRFITCSEQQLFGTMDDYLQPEESDVTLLKFYSQALNSNLLRTGSIPARIAAHHVQAYRTKAHERKHSNDTDK
;
A
#
# COMPACT_ATOMS: atom_id res chain seq x y z
N MET A 1 -24.39 12.08 18.49
CA MET A 1 -25.82 12.30 18.25
C MET A 1 -26.29 13.29 19.31
N PHE A 2 -26.57 14.53 18.92
CA PHE A 2 -27.08 15.57 19.82
C PHE A 2 -28.56 15.79 19.51
N ILE A 3 -29.41 15.70 20.54
CA ILE A 3 -30.84 16.02 20.46
C ILE A 3 -30.96 17.56 20.56
N PRO A 4 -31.61 18.25 19.62
CA PRO A 4 -31.79 19.69 19.69
C PRO A 4 -32.96 20.02 20.63
N GLY A 5 -32.72 20.84 21.67
CA GLY A 5 -33.79 21.29 22.57
C GLY A 5 -33.37 21.78 23.96
N PHE A 6 -32.11 21.67 24.38
CA PHE A 6 -31.65 22.24 25.66
C PHE A 6 -31.04 23.65 25.46
N PRO A 7 -31.35 24.62 26.33
CA PRO A 7 -30.81 25.97 26.24
C PRO A 7 -29.29 25.94 26.36
N HIS A 8 -28.61 26.76 25.56
CA HIS A 8 -27.16 26.95 25.57
C HIS A 8 -26.68 27.48 26.93
N PHE A 9 -26.42 26.57 27.88
CA PHE A 9 -25.52 26.84 28.99
C PHE A 9 -24.09 26.77 28.46
N ILE A 10 -23.48 27.94 28.26
CA ILE A 10 -22.03 28.04 28.14
C ILE A 10 -21.49 27.84 29.56
N PHE A 11 -21.32 26.59 30.00
CA PHE A 11 -20.53 26.31 31.19
C PHE A 11 -19.07 26.63 30.87
N SER A 12 -18.44 27.42 31.74
CA SER A 12 -17.00 27.55 31.71
C SER A 12 -16.40 26.21 32.15
N ASN A 13 -15.36 25.70 31.47
CA ASN A 13 -14.74 24.40 31.79
C ASN A 13 -14.26 24.31 33.26
N SER A 14 -14.08 25.46 33.92
CA SER A 14 -13.73 25.60 35.34
C SER A 14 -14.77 25.05 36.32
N ASP A 15 -16.06 25.10 35.99
CA ASP A 15 -17.14 24.70 36.91
C ASP A 15 -17.27 23.17 37.04
N LEU A 16 -16.74 22.42 36.08
CA LEU A 16 -16.80 20.96 36.04
C LEU A 16 -15.59 20.28 36.69
N HIS A 17 -14.48 21.00 36.91
CA HIS A 17 -13.25 20.40 37.46
C HIS A 17 -13.45 19.65 38.78
N PRO A 18 -14.15 20.18 39.80
CA PRO A 18 -14.36 19.45 41.05
C PRO A 18 -15.08 18.12 40.85
N ALA A 19 -16.09 18.09 39.97
CA ALA A 19 -16.85 16.88 39.66
C ALA A 19 -15.97 15.85 38.91
N LEU A 20 -15.16 16.29 37.95
CA LEU A 20 -14.25 15.42 37.20
C LEU A 20 -13.19 14.80 38.12
N PHE A 21 -12.63 15.57 39.06
CA PHE A 21 -11.65 15.08 40.03
C PHE A 21 -12.25 14.20 41.12
N TYR A 22 -13.48 14.46 41.53
CA TYR A 22 -14.23 13.55 42.41
C TYR A 22 -14.45 12.20 41.73
N LEU A 23 -14.85 12.20 40.45
CA LEU A 23 -14.97 10.99 39.67
C LEU A 23 -13.61 10.30 39.51
N LEU A 24 -12.52 11.04 39.30
CA LEU A 24 -11.18 10.46 39.20
C LEU A 24 -10.76 9.77 40.51
N GLU A 25 -11.05 10.37 41.67
CA GLU A 25 -10.83 9.76 42.99
C GLU A 25 -11.64 8.46 43.13
N TRP A 26 -12.90 8.46 42.69
CA TRP A 26 -13.71 7.25 42.68
C TRP A 26 -13.06 6.14 41.84
N HIS A 27 -12.52 6.46 40.65
CA HIS A 27 -11.80 5.49 39.83
C HIS A 27 -10.47 5.07 40.45
N TYR A 28 -9.75 5.96 41.14
CA TYR A 28 -8.54 5.60 41.87
C TYR A 28 -8.81 4.47 42.87
N GLN A 29 -9.94 4.54 43.58
CA GLN A 29 -10.31 3.56 44.60
C GLN A 29 -10.92 2.28 44.01
N HIS A 30 -11.79 2.40 43.00
CA HIS A 30 -12.64 1.28 42.54
C HIS A 30 -12.21 0.64 41.22
N LEU A 31 -11.35 1.29 40.44
CA LEU A 31 -10.91 0.74 39.15
C LEU A 31 -9.89 -0.38 39.36
N VAL A 32 -10.25 -1.57 38.90
CA VAL A 32 -9.36 -2.74 38.83
C VAL A 32 -8.90 -2.95 37.39
N LEU A 33 -7.58 -2.85 37.17
CA LEU A 33 -6.95 -3.09 35.87
C LEU A 33 -6.69 -4.59 35.61
N ASP A 34 -7.55 -5.47 36.12
CA ASP A 34 -7.47 -6.91 35.87
C ASP A 34 -8.21 -7.29 34.58
N GLU A 35 -7.79 -8.37 33.92
CA GLU A 35 -8.43 -8.86 32.69
C GLU A 35 -9.92 -9.18 32.91
N ASN A 36 -10.27 -9.77 34.06
CA ASN A 36 -11.65 -10.11 34.41
C ASN A 36 -12.41 -8.96 35.10
N GLY A 37 -11.74 -7.81 35.29
CA GLY A 37 -12.36 -6.63 35.87
C GLY A 37 -13.43 -6.00 34.95
N PRO A 38 -14.30 -5.13 35.50
CA PRO A 38 -15.40 -4.53 34.77
C PRO A 38 -14.91 -3.55 33.68
N PHE A 39 -14.98 -3.97 32.41
CA PHE A 39 -14.51 -3.19 31.26
C PHE A 39 -15.21 -1.84 31.11
N ILE A 40 -16.49 -1.74 31.50
CA ILE A 40 -17.29 -0.50 31.43
C ILE A 40 -16.67 0.58 32.33
N ILE A 41 -16.18 0.21 33.52
CA ILE A 41 -15.54 1.16 34.44
C ILE A 41 -14.24 1.69 33.82
N ARG A 42 -13.47 0.83 33.14
CA ARG A 42 -12.25 1.25 32.44
C ARG A 42 -12.54 2.17 31.27
N GLN A 43 -13.57 1.88 30.48
CA GLN A 43 -14.02 2.73 29.37
C GLN A 43 -14.51 4.09 29.87
N HIS A 44 -15.34 4.11 30.93
CA HIS A 44 -15.81 5.34 31.55
C HIS A 44 -14.64 6.19 32.05
N CYS A 45 -13.65 5.58 32.72
CA CYS A 45 -12.44 6.26 33.14
C CYS A 45 -11.63 6.81 31.95
N ALA A 46 -11.50 6.04 30.86
CA ALA A 46 -10.80 6.50 29.66
C ALA A 46 -11.50 7.73 29.05
N SER A 47 -12.84 7.72 28.98
CA SER A 47 -13.65 8.86 28.54
C SER A 47 -13.49 10.07 29.48
N LEU A 48 -13.43 9.85 30.79
CA LEU A 48 -13.17 10.89 31.77
C LEU A 48 -11.80 11.56 31.55
N LEU A 49 -10.74 10.77 31.35
CA LEU A 49 -9.41 11.29 31.05
C LEU A 49 -9.35 12.04 29.71
N ALA A 50 -10.05 11.52 28.70
CA ALA A 50 -10.16 12.20 27.40
C ALA A 50 -10.90 13.55 27.54
N LEU A 51 -11.93 13.63 28.39
CA LEU A 51 -12.65 14.86 28.69
C LEU A 51 -11.79 15.87 29.47
N ILE A 52 -11.05 15.40 30.48
CA ILE A 52 -10.07 16.23 31.20
C ILE A 52 -9.02 16.80 30.23
N GLY A 53 -8.64 16.02 29.22
CA GLY A 53 -7.71 16.43 28.16
C GLY A 53 -8.34 17.10 26.93
N TYR A 54 -9.65 17.40 26.93
CA TYR A 54 -10.36 17.99 25.79
C TYR A 54 -10.14 19.50 25.69
N ASP A 55 -10.07 19.96 24.43
CA ASP A 55 -9.64 21.27 23.89
C ASP A 55 -9.38 22.43 24.90
N ARG A 56 -8.13 22.92 24.86
CA ARG A 56 -7.48 23.96 25.70
C ARG A 56 -6.90 23.50 27.05
N VAL A 57 -5.82 22.71 27.00
CA VAL A 57 -4.94 22.39 28.14
C VAL A 57 -4.55 23.63 28.96
N GLN A 58 -4.41 24.80 28.32
CA GLN A 58 -4.09 26.06 29.01
C GLN A 58 -5.19 26.55 29.97
N HIS A 59 -6.48 26.28 29.69
CA HIS A 59 -7.57 26.65 30.61
C HIS A 59 -7.81 25.57 31.67
N VAL A 60 -7.61 24.29 31.32
CA VAL A 60 -7.67 23.16 32.26
C VAL A 60 -6.56 23.28 33.32
N ALA A 61 -5.34 23.61 32.89
CA ALA A 61 -4.18 23.74 33.76
C ALA A 61 -4.22 24.92 34.74
N ASN A 62 -4.83 26.04 34.36
CA ASN A 62 -4.94 27.23 35.21
C ASN A 62 -5.79 27.00 36.47
N GLY A 63 -6.54 25.89 36.56
CA GLY A 63 -7.35 25.51 37.72
C GLY A 63 -6.85 24.29 38.51
N PHE A 64 -5.70 23.70 38.18
CA PHE A 64 -5.22 22.50 38.88
C PHE A 64 -4.43 22.86 40.13
N SER A 65 -4.91 22.42 41.29
CA SER A 65 -4.13 22.44 42.53
C SER A 65 -3.04 21.35 42.51
N PRO A 66 -1.97 21.47 43.32
CA PRO A 66 -1.00 20.39 43.51
C PRO A 66 -1.64 19.05 43.88
N GLN A 67 -2.73 19.06 44.66
CA GLN A 67 -3.47 17.86 45.03
C GLN A 67 -4.14 17.19 43.82
N ASN A 68 -4.63 17.98 42.87
CA ASN A 68 -5.22 17.45 41.64
C ASN A 68 -4.17 16.76 40.76
N TRP A 69 -2.96 17.33 40.69
CA TRP A 69 -1.82 16.72 40.00
C TRP A 69 -1.37 15.42 40.66
N ASP A 70 -1.23 15.42 41.98
CA ASP A 70 -0.84 14.25 42.75
C ASP A 70 -1.82 13.09 42.53
N ARG A 71 -3.13 13.34 42.65
CA ARG A 71 -4.18 12.33 42.40
C ARG A 71 -4.15 11.78 40.98
N LEU A 72 -4.00 12.65 39.99
CA LEU A 72 -3.96 12.24 38.58
C LEU A 72 -2.78 11.31 38.30
N PHE A 73 -1.58 11.71 38.72
CA PHE A 73 -0.39 10.90 38.49
C PHE A 73 -0.29 9.69 39.42
N ALA A 74 -0.94 9.71 40.59
CA ALA A 74 -1.12 8.51 41.42
C ALA A 74 -1.98 7.46 40.71
N CYS A 75 -3.06 7.86 40.02
CA CYS A 75 -3.85 6.97 39.18
C CYS A 75 -3.00 6.34 38.08
N PHE A 76 -2.27 7.16 37.32
CA PHE A 76 -1.43 6.69 36.22
C PHE A 76 -0.37 5.71 36.72
N SER A 77 0.33 6.08 37.80
CA SER A 77 1.37 5.25 38.43
C SER A 77 0.81 3.91 38.91
N LYS A 78 -0.35 3.89 39.57
CA LYS A 78 -1.02 2.66 40.02
C LYS A 78 -1.33 1.73 38.85
N TRP A 79 -1.91 2.25 37.77
CA TRP A 79 -2.31 1.44 36.63
C TRP A 79 -1.11 0.95 35.81
N PHE A 80 -0.07 1.77 35.61
CA PHE A 80 1.16 1.33 34.93
C PHE A 80 1.96 0.33 35.76
N ASN A 81 2.00 0.45 37.08
CA ASN A 81 2.59 -0.57 37.96
C ASN A 81 1.87 -1.92 37.81
N THR A 82 0.54 -1.89 37.70
CA THR A 82 -0.27 -3.10 37.49
C THR A 82 -0.01 -3.69 36.10
N ALA A 83 0.05 -2.85 35.06
CA ALA A 83 0.37 -3.26 33.69
C ALA A 83 1.77 -3.88 33.56
N ALA A 84 2.77 -3.33 34.24
CA ALA A 84 4.14 -3.88 34.24
C ALA A 84 4.23 -5.25 34.92
N LYS A 85 3.37 -5.51 35.92
CA LYS A 85 3.33 -6.80 36.62
C LYS A 85 2.54 -7.86 35.87
N TYR A 86 1.32 -7.54 35.44
CA TYR A 86 0.36 -8.52 34.93
C TYR A 86 0.17 -8.48 33.41
N GLY A 87 0.59 -7.41 32.74
CA GLY A 87 0.39 -7.21 31.30
C GLY A 87 -0.95 -6.55 30.96
N VAL A 88 -1.20 -6.42 29.66
CA VAL A 88 -2.36 -5.70 29.11
C VAL A 88 -2.97 -6.51 27.97
N ASN A 89 -3.83 -7.46 28.29
CA ASN A 89 -4.37 -8.42 27.33
C ASN A 89 -5.69 -7.93 26.72
N GLU A 90 -6.49 -7.19 27.48
CA GLU A 90 -7.84 -6.79 27.08
C GLU A 90 -7.87 -5.35 26.52
N PHE A 91 -8.78 -5.09 25.59
CA PHE A 91 -8.85 -3.81 24.88
C PHE A 91 -9.11 -2.61 25.79
N SER A 92 -10.03 -2.71 26.74
CA SER A 92 -10.36 -1.58 27.63
C SER A 92 -9.22 -1.21 28.58
N GLN A 93 -8.34 -2.16 28.95
CA GLN A 93 -7.08 -1.85 29.65
C GLN A 93 -6.17 -0.97 28.76
N LYS A 94 -5.98 -1.36 27.50
CA LYS A 94 -5.17 -0.61 26.53
C LYS A 94 -5.75 0.78 26.26
N LEU A 95 -7.08 0.88 26.14
CA LEU A 95 -7.78 2.14 25.93
C LEU A 95 -7.57 3.10 27.11
N LEU A 96 -7.70 2.60 28.34
CA LEU A 96 -7.46 3.38 29.55
C LEU A 96 -6.01 3.87 29.63
N LEU A 97 -5.04 2.96 29.48
CA LEU A 97 -3.62 3.32 29.54
C LEU A 97 -3.23 4.27 28.40
N GLY A 98 -3.81 4.11 27.21
CA GLY A 98 -3.66 5.04 26.09
C GLY A 98 -4.18 6.44 26.45
N ALA A 99 -5.35 6.55 27.07
CA ALA A 99 -5.89 7.84 27.53
C ALA A 99 -5.02 8.48 28.63
N CYS A 100 -4.43 7.69 29.52
CA CYS A 100 -3.46 8.18 30.50
C CYS A 100 -2.24 8.81 29.82
N LEU A 101 -1.67 8.13 28.82
CA LEU A 101 -0.47 8.59 28.12
C LEU A 101 -0.73 9.85 27.29
N ASP A 102 -1.87 9.93 26.61
CA ASP A 102 -2.28 11.11 25.84
C ASP A 102 -2.44 12.34 26.77
N LEU A 103 -3.13 12.16 27.90
CA LEU A 103 -3.29 13.23 28.90
C LEU A 103 -1.93 13.61 29.53
N ALA A 104 -1.10 12.64 29.91
CA ALA A 104 0.24 12.88 30.44
C ALA A 104 1.10 13.70 29.47
N GLY A 105 1.05 13.38 28.17
CA GLY A 105 1.79 14.10 27.14
C GLY A 105 1.33 15.54 26.94
N LYS A 106 0.02 15.78 27.05
CA LYS A 106 -0.59 17.11 26.98
C LYS A 106 -0.22 18.01 28.16
N VAL A 107 -0.19 17.45 29.38
CA VAL A 107 0.07 18.21 30.61
C VAL A 107 1.55 18.24 31.03
N ARG A 108 2.44 17.56 30.30
CA ARG A 108 3.86 17.33 30.68
C ARG A 108 4.60 18.58 31.13
N THR A 109 4.41 19.69 30.42
CA THR A 109 5.14 20.95 30.65
C THR A 109 4.68 21.65 31.93
N ILE A 110 3.42 21.44 32.31
CA ILE A 110 2.77 22.09 33.44
C ILE A 110 2.88 21.22 34.70
N ALA A 111 2.74 19.90 34.53
CA ALA A 111 2.84 18.93 35.61
C ALA A 111 4.27 18.78 36.17
N GLY A 112 5.30 19.20 35.43
CA GLY A 112 6.68 19.29 35.94
C GLY A 112 7.18 17.97 36.55
N SER A 113 7.46 17.98 37.87
CA SER A 113 8.00 16.83 38.60
C SER A 113 7.03 15.65 38.70
N TYR A 114 5.71 15.87 38.77
CA TYR A 114 4.72 14.79 38.80
C TYR A 114 4.80 13.93 37.53
N TYR A 115 4.97 14.58 36.39
CA TYR A 115 5.18 13.91 35.11
C TYR A 115 6.49 13.12 35.09
N ARG A 116 7.61 13.71 35.51
CA ARG A 116 8.92 13.04 35.50
C ARG A 116 8.91 11.80 36.40
N ASN A 117 8.37 11.91 37.61
CA ASN A 117 8.25 10.78 38.54
C ASN A 117 7.43 9.63 37.94
N PHE A 118 6.32 9.94 37.27
CA PHE A 118 5.53 8.94 36.55
C PHE A 118 6.29 8.33 35.37
N PHE A 119 6.90 9.17 34.53
CA PHE A 119 7.60 8.75 33.33
C PHE A 119 8.80 7.87 33.66
N ASP A 120 9.69 8.32 34.53
CA ASP A 120 10.94 7.62 34.86
C ASP A 120 10.68 6.39 35.73
N GLY A 121 9.75 6.50 36.70
CA GLY A 121 9.50 5.46 37.70
C GLY A 121 8.54 4.35 37.25
N TYR A 122 7.45 4.70 36.56
CA TYR A 122 6.36 3.75 36.29
C TYR A 122 6.24 3.41 34.81
N PHE A 123 6.16 4.42 33.94
CA PHE A 123 6.10 4.19 32.50
C PHE A 123 7.43 3.62 31.97
N GLY A 124 8.55 4.15 32.44
CA GLY A 124 9.89 3.65 32.12
C GLY A 124 10.12 2.22 32.60
N ALA A 125 9.59 1.85 33.77
CA ALA A 125 9.61 0.47 34.24
C ALA A 125 8.76 -0.45 33.35
N PHE A 126 7.59 0.01 32.88
CA PHE A 126 6.78 -0.73 31.92
C PHE A 126 7.51 -0.95 30.59
N LEU A 127 8.15 0.09 30.03
CA LEU A 127 8.93 -0.02 28.78
C LEU A 127 10.08 -1.02 28.87
N LYS A 128 10.69 -1.18 30.06
CA LYS A 128 11.77 -2.15 30.33
C LYS A 128 11.27 -3.55 30.70
N SER A 129 9.96 -3.72 30.87
CA SER A 129 9.37 -5.00 31.28
C SER A 129 9.12 -5.92 30.09
N SER A 130 9.13 -7.24 30.31
CA SER A 130 8.75 -8.23 29.29
C SER A 130 7.30 -8.06 28.82
N LYS A 131 6.45 -7.40 29.63
CA LYS A 131 5.05 -7.13 29.29
C LYS A 131 4.89 -6.11 28.16
N PHE A 132 5.87 -5.22 27.98
CA PHE A 132 5.89 -4.36 26.80
C PHE A 132 6.14 -5.16 25.52
N ASP A 133 7.06 -6.12 25.52
CA ASP A 133 7.27 -7.00 24.37
C ASP A 133 6.03 -7.85 24.07
N ASP A 134 5.34 -8.34 25.10
CA ASP A 134 4.07 -9.07 24.94
C ASP A 134 2.98 -8.19 24.31
N LEU A 135 2.92 -6.90 24.64
CA LEU A 135 2.05 -5.93 23.97
C LEU A 135 2.45 -5.73 22.50
N MET A 136 3.74 -5.59 22.20
CA MET A 136 4.24 -5.39 20.84
C MET A 136 3.98 -6.62 19.94
N LYS A 137 4.08 -7.85 20.47
CA LYS A 137 3.75 -9.09 19.74
C LYS A 137 2.31 -9.10 19.22
N GLN A 138 1.39 -8.40 19.87
CA GLN A 138 -0.01 -8.30 19.45
C GLN A 138 -0.20 -7.54 18.13
N LEU A 139 0.82 -6.80 17.64
CA LEU A 139 0.82 -6.22 16.27
C LEU A 139 0.71 -7.29 15.18
N SER A 140 1.02 -8.55 15.49
CA SER A 140 0.79 -9.67 14.58
C SER A 140 -0.69 -9.89 14.21
N HIS A 141 -1.63 -9.33 14.98
CA HIS A 141 -3.07 -9.36 14.71
C HIS A 141 -3.56 -8.10 13.96
N SER A 142 -2.65 -7.38 13.31
CA SER A 142 -2.94 -6.15 12.57
C SER A 142 -4.00 -6.35 11.47
N PRO A 143 -5.04 -5.50 11.41
CA PRO A 143 -5.97 -5.40 10.29
C PRO A 143 -5.33 -5.22 8.90
N LEU A 144 -4.11 -4.68 8.82
CA LEU A 144 -3.37 -4.49 7.56
C LEU A 144 -2.73 -5.77 7.01
N LEU A 145 -2.44 -6.75 7.89
CA LEU A 145 -1.89 -8.06 7.54
C LEU A 145 -2.93 -9.03 6.95
N GLY A 146 -4.22 -8.66 6.95
CA GLY A 146 -5.32 -9.53 6.53
C GLY A 146 -5.93 -10.32 7.70
N THR A 147 -6.78 -11.29 7.39
CA THR A 147 -7.42 -12.16 8.40
C THR A 147 -6.39 -13.14 8.97
N SER A 148 -5.80 -12.79 10.10
CA SER A 148 -4.87 -13.68 10.82
C SER A 148 -5.62 -14.77 11.61
N PRO A 149 -5.00 -15.94 11.88
CA PRO A 149 -5.55 -16.93 12.81
C PRO A 149 -5.82 -16.27 14.17
N GLY A 150 -7.09 -16.22 14.58
CA GLY A 150 -7.55 -15.50 15.77
C GLY A 150 -8.37 -14.23 15.50
N MET A 151 -8.37 -13.70 14.28
CA MET A 151 -9.43 -12.80 13.81
C MET A 151 -10.63 -13.64 13.38
N GLU A 152 -11.60 -13.83 14.28
CA GLU A 152 -12.89 -14.40 13.89
C GLU A 152 -13.69 -13.36 13.10
N ASP A 153 -13.91 -13.64 11.82
CA ASP A 153 -14.95 -12.93 11.08
C ASP A 153 -16.32 -13.33 11.66
N ARG A 154 -16.94 -12.39 12.38
CA ARG A 154 -18.27 -12.54 12.98
C ARG A 154 -19.33 -11.77 12.20
N SER A 155 -19.05 -11.40 10.94
CA SER A 155 -19.99 -10.76 10.01
C SER A 155 -21.30 -11.50 9.89
N ALA A 156 -21.26 -12.83 9.93
CA ALA A 156 -22.43 -13.69 9.91
C ALA A 156 -23.21 -13.75 11.26
N LYS A 157 -22.80 -13.03 12.32
CA LYS A 157 -23.31 -13.23 13.70
C LYS A 157 -23.90 -12.00 14.43
N ILE A 158 -23.86 -10.74 13.97
CA ILE A 158 -24.39 -9.53 14.70
C ILE A 158 -24.92 -8.48 13.70
N VAL A 159 -25.65 -7.34 14.06
CA VAL A 159 -26.08 -6.14 13.19
C VAL A 159 -25.22 -4.81 13.13
N PRO A 160 -24.92 -4.07 11.98
CA PRO A 160 -23.98 -2.96 11.92
C PRO A 160 -24.63 -1.76 12.57
N LEU A 161 -23.82 -0.94 13.21
CA LEU A 161 -24.28 0.37 13.61
C LEU A 161 -24.23 1.28 12.39
N PRO A 162 -25.34 2.00 12.08
CA PRO A 162 -25.43 2.81 10.86
C PRO A 162 -24.47 4.01 10.80
N ASN A 163 -23.64 4.27 11.83
CA ASN A 163 -22.75 5.44 11.90
C ASN A 163 -21.41 5.17 12.61
N LEU A 164 -21.08 3.91 12.90
CA LEU A 164 -19.83 3.49 13.53
C LEU A 164 -19.40 2.22 12.80
N GLY A 165 -18.54 2.37 11.79
CA GLY A 165 -18.11 1.32 10.84
C GLY A 165 -17.33 0.13 11.40
N GLY A 166 -17.54 -0.19 12.67
CA GLY A 166 -17.01 -1.38 13.32
C GLY A 166 -18.11 -2.24 13.91
N VAL A 167 -19.23 -2.47 13.23
CA VAL A 167 -20.20 -3.51 13.60
C VAL A 167 -20.85 -4.04 12.29
N LEU A 168 -21.35 -5.28 12.22
CA LEU A 168 -21.92 -6.03 11.05
C LEU A 168 -23.36 -6.49 11.33
N THR A 169 -24.30 -6.76 10.33
CA THR A 169 -25.82 -7.06 10.16
C THR A 169 -26.44 -8.43 10.56
N ARG A 170 -27.26 -8.56 11.65
CA ARG A 170 -28.26 -9.60 11.98
C ARG A 170 -29.71 -9.11 11.89
N ASP A 171 -30.50 -9.76 11.04
CA ASP A 171 -31.95 -9.63 11.02
C ASP A 171 -32.59 -10.61 12.04
N ASN A 172 -33.16 -10.05 13.11
CA ASN A 172 -34.05 -10.67 14.12
C ASN A 172 -33.49 -11.81 15.03
N PRO A 173 -33.73 -11.78 16.36
CA PRO A 173 -34.53 -10.83 17.16
C PRO A 173 -33.71 -9.61 17.65
N PRO A 174 -34.35 -8.54 18.16
CA PRO A 174 -33.67 -7.30 18.54
C PRO A 174 -33.02 -7.42 19.93
N THR A 175 -31.69 -7.34 19.99
CA THR A 175 -30.91 -7.14 21.24
C THR A 175 -30.00 -5.94 21.11
N ALA A 176 -29.67 -5.32 22.25
CA ALA A 176 -28.91 -4.08 22.37
C ALA A 176 -27.55 -4.10 21.61
N PRO A 177 -27.12 -2.96 21.04
CA PRO A 177 -25.93 -2.88 20.19
C PRO A 177 -24.66 -3.25 20.97
N THR A 178 -23.86 -4.18 20.42
CA THR A 178 -22.63 -4.68 21.05
C THR A 178 -21.42 -4.41 20.16
N LEU A 179 -20.43 -3.68 20.67
CA LEU A 179 -19.17 -3.38 19.99
C LEU A 179 -18.33 -4.67 19.87
N ILE A 180 -18.02 -5.13 18.66
CA ILE A 180 -17.18 -6.34 18.48
C ILE A 180 -15.72 -5.94 18.60
N LEU A 181 -15.18 -6.09 19.80
CA LEU A 181 -13.76 -5.91 20.08
C LEU A 181 -12.97 -7.09 19.51
N THR A 182 -11.94 -6.82 18.71
CA THR A 182 -10.82 -7.77 18.66
C THR A 182 -10.35 -7.96 20.11
N LYS A 183 -10.20 -9.21 20.56
CA LYS A 183 -9.78 -9.49 21.96
C LYS A 183 -8.49 -8.75 22.33
N SER A 184 -7.68 -8.41 21.33
CA SER A 184 -6.42 -7.70 21.49
C SER A 184 -6.16 -6.79 20.27
N TYR A 185 -6.25 -5.47 20.45
CA TYR A 185 -5.78 -4.46 19.49
C TYR A 185 -4.87 -3.45 20.22
N PRO A 186 -3.54 -3.53 20.04
CA PRO A 186 -2.58 -2.75 20.82
C PRO A 186 -2.44 -1.30 20.38
N VAL A 187 -2.85 -0.97 19.14
CA VAL A 187 -2.40 0.26 18.48
C VAL A 187 -2.91 1.55 19.15
N PHE A 188 -4.08 1.56 19.81
CA PHE A 188 -4.49 2.75 20.59
C PHE A 188 -3.48 3.12 21.68
N MET A 189 -3.03 2.11 22.43
CA MET A 189 -2.03 2.32 23.46
C MET A 189 -0.68 2.64 22.84
N LEU A 190 -0.26 1.88 21.82
CA LEU A 190 1.04 2.10 21.15
C LEU A 190 1.14 3.47 20.48
N HIS A 191 0.05 3.99 19.91
CA HIS A 191 0.02 5.32 19.31
C HIS A 191 0.14 6.43 20.36
N ALA A 192 -0.56 6.29 21.49
CA ALA A 192 -0.39 7.21 22.62
C ALA A 192 1.01 7.14 23.23
N MET A 193 1.60 5.94 23.34
CA MET A 193 3.00 5.74 23.75
C MET A 193 3.94 6.47 22.81
N LEU A 194 3.79 6.29 21.49
CA LEU A 194 4.61 6.96 20.49
C LEU A 194 4.50 8.49 20.59
N GLY A 195 3.28 9.02 20.77
CA GLY A 195 3.05 10.45 20.96
C GLY A 195 3.76 11.02 22.20
N LEU A 196 3.69 10.29 23.31
CA LEU A 196 4.37 10.66 24.55
C LEU A 196 5.90 10.59 24.42
N LEU A 197 6.41 9.50 23.85
CA LEU A 197 7.85 9.31 23.63
C LEU A 197 8.44 10.36 22.68
N ARG A 198 7.72 10.72 21.62
CA ARG A 198 8.11 11.81 20.71
C ARG A 198 8.18 13.16 21.43
N SER A 199 7.24 13.40 22.33
CA SER A 199 7.19 14.61 23.16
C SER A 199 8.32 14.64 24.19
N HIS A 200 8.72 13.48 24.72
CA HIS A 200 9.82 13.34 25.67
C HIS A 200 11.21 13.33 25.01
N ALA A 201 11.28 12.98 23.72
CA ALA A 201 12.51 12.97 22.93
C ALA A 201 13.21 14.34 22.80
N GLU A 202 12.53 15.43 23.18
CA GLU A 202 13.13 16.76 23.38
C GLU A 202 14.20 16.75 24.50
N TYR A 203 14.07 15.86 25.49
CA TYR A 203 14.98 15.71 26.62
C TYR A 203 15.85 14.46 26.49
N ASP A 204 15.26 13.30 26.20
CA ASP A 204 15.95 12.02 26.03
C ASP A 204 15.36 11.22 24.87
N GLN A 205 16.16 10.99 23.83
CA GLN A 205 15.76 10.24 22.64
C GLN A 205 15.80 8.71 22.83
N THR A 206 16.49 8.22 23.86
CA THR A 206 16.74 6.79 24.08
C THR A 206 15.46 5.97 24.17
N PRO A 207 14.42 6.38 24.94
CA PRO A 207 13.17 5.63 25.02
C PRO A 207 12.42 5.56 23.68
N LEU A 208 12.45 6.64 22.89
CA LEU A 208 11.83 6.67 21.57
C LEU A 208 12.53 5.72 20.59
N ARG A 209 13.88 5.74 20.57
CA ARG A 209 14.68 4.84 19.73
C ARG A 209 14.44 3.38 20.08
N ASN A 210 14.45 3.02 21.36
CA ASN A 210 14.19 1.66 21.82
C ASN A 210 12.77 1.19 21.45
N PHE A 211 11.78 2.09 21.46
CA PHE A 211 10.42 1.78 21.05
C PHE A 211 10.34 1.44 19.54
N VAL A 212 10.91 2.27 18.67
CA VAL A 212 10.84 2.04 17.21
C VAL A 212 11.73 0.88 16.75
N ASN A 213 12.86 0.66 17.42
CA ASN A 213 13.81 -0.43 17.14
C ASN A 213 13.44 -1.74 17.85
N ASN A 214 12.27 -1.83 18.47
CA ASN A 214 11.82 -3.07 19.08
C ASN A 214 11.69 -4.19 18.03
N ASN A 215 12.22 -5.38 18.32
CA ASN A 215 12.23 -6.51 17.38
C ASN A 215 10.82 -6.92 16.90
N CYS A 216 9.81 -6.84 17.77
CA CYS A 216 8.43 -7.16 17.40
C CYS A 216 7.84 -6.12 16.45
N HIS A 217 8.19 -4.84 16.64
CA HIS A 217 7.83 -3.76 15.74
C HIS A 217 8.48 -3.92 14.37
N PHE A 218 9.79 -4.18 14.35
CA PHE A 218 10.54 -4.41 13.12
C PHE A 218 9.97 -5.60 12.33
N ASN A 219 9.67 -6.72 13.01
CA ASN A 219 9.01 -7.87 12.40
C ASN A 219 7.63 -7.54 11.84
N TYR A 220 6.86 -6.67 12.49
CA TYR A 220 5.59 -6.18 11.98
C TYR A 220 5.78 -5.38 10.68
N LEU A 221 6.76 -4.47 10.62
CA LEU A 221 7.09 -3.71 9.40
C LEU A 221 7.56 -4.63 8.26
N ILE A 222 8.39 -5.64 8.54
CA ILE A 222 8.81 -6.63 7.54
C ILE A 222 7.60 -7.36 6.95
N LYS A 223 6.66 -7.79 7.79
CA LYS A 223 5.43 -8.45 7.31
C LYS A 223 4.57 -7.52 6.46
N LEU A 224 4.49 -6.23 6.80
CA LEU A 224 3.82 -5.22 5.97
C LEU A 224 4.49 -5.08 4.59
N ALA A 225 5.82 -4.96 4.57
CA ALA A 225 6.59 -4.87 3.34
C ALA A 225 6.44 -6.12 2.47
N ALA A 226 6.50 -7.31 3.07
CA ALA A 226 6.35 -8.59 2.36
C ALA A 226 5.01 -8.74 1.62
N MET A 227 3.96 -7.99 1.98
CA MET A 227 2.69 -8.01 1.25
C MET A 227 2.69 -7.21 -0.06
N VAL A 228 3.62 -6.28 -0.22
CA VAL A 228 3.84 -5.57 -1.49
C VAL A 228 5.10 -6.06 -2.20
N SER A 229 5.96 -6.80 -1.48
CA SER A 229 7.18 -7.39 -2.02
C SER A 229 6.96 -8.81 -2.51
N GLY A 230 7.49 -9.12 -3.71
CA GLY A 230 7.14 -10.31 -4.50
C GLY A 230 7.53 -11.71 -3.99
N GLN A 231 7.51 -11.98 -2.68
CA GLN A 231 7.67 -13.36 -2.17
C GLN A 231 6.42 -14.23 -2.42
N ASN A 232 5.27 -13.62 -2.74
CA ASN A 232 4.07 -14.30 -3.26
C ASN A 232 3.54 -13.56 -4.50
N ARG A 233 4.21 -13.75 -5.66
CA ARG A 233 3.89 -13.08 -6.94
C ARG A 233 2.46 -13.30 -7.46
N LYS A 234 1.72 -14.27 -6.90
CA LYS A 234 0.40 -14.70 -7.40
C LYS A 234 -0.78 -13.85 -6.93
N THR A 235 -0.59 -12.96 -5.97
CA THR A 235 -1.69 -12.15 -5.42
C THR A 235 -1.41 -10.68 -5.66
N VAL A 236 -2.09 -10.10 -6.65
CA VAL A 236 -2.27 -8.64 -6.71
C VAL A 236 -2.81 -8.21 -5.35
N PRO A 237 -2.30 -7.12 -4.74
CA PRO A 237 -2.87 -6.60 -3.51
C PRO A 237 -4.35 -6.33 -3.79
N ALA A 238 -5.24 -7.16 -3.23
CA ALA A 238 -6.67 -6.98 -3.43
C ALA A 238 -7.02 -5.55 -3.02
N ALA A 239 -7.73 -4.82 -3.88
CA ALA A 239 -8.37 -3.58 -3.50
C ALA A 239 -9.33 -3.94 -2.37
N VAL A 240 -8.91 -3.74 -1.13
CA VAL A 240 -9.71 -4.19 -0.01
C VAL A 240 -10.83 -3.20 0.15
N ASP A 241 -12.06 -3.64 -0.15
CA ASP A 241 -13.29 -2.91 0.09
C ASP A 241 -13.56 -2.87 1.61
N LYS A 242 -12.70 -2.15 2.33
CA LYS A 242 -12.78 -1.90 3.77
C LYS A 242 -13.43 -0.54 3.98
N SER A 243 -14.69 -0.43 3.56
CA SER A 243 -15.51 0.70 3.96
C SER A 243 -15.60 0.72 5.50
N THR A 244 -15.07 1.79 6.09
CA THR A 244 -15.30 2.24 7.48
C THR A 244 -14.61 1.53 8.66
N ASN A 245 -13.43 0.91 8.51
CA ASN A 245 -12.74 0.31 9.67
C ASN A 245 -12.01 1.34 10.57
N TRP A 246 -12.59 1.67 11.72
CA TRP A 246 -11.99 2.56 12.74
C TRP A 246 -10.64 2.07 13.29
N PHE A 247 -10.46 0.76 13.44
CA PHE A 247 -9.18 0.18 13.86
C PHE A 247 -8.12 0.32 12.76
N LEU A 248 -8.52 0.20 11.49
CA LEU A 248 -7.60 0.47 10.38
C LEU A 248 -7.17 1.94 10.37
N LYS A 249 -8.11 2.88 10.56
CA LYS A 249 -7.79 4.32 10.64
C LYS A 249 -6.75 4.63 11.71
N SER A 250 -6.95 4.14 12.92
CA SER A 250 -6.01 4.33 14.03
C SER A 250 -4.64 3.71 13.74
N GLU A 251 -4.61 2.56 13.08
CA GLU A 251 -3.37 1.90 12.70
C GLU A 251 -2.61 2.63 11.59
N LEU A 252 -3.33 3.20 10.61
CA LEU A 252 -2.72 4.06 9.59
C LEU A 252 -2.12 5.32 10.20
N ASN A 253 -2.81 5.98 11.14
CA ASN A 253 -2.25 7.12 11.86
C ASN A 253 -0.99 6.75 12.65
N TYR A 254 -1.02 5.61 13.35
CA TYR A 254 0.17 5.09 14.04
C TYR A 254 1.33 4.87 13.08
N LEU A 255 1.11 4.18 11.95
CA LEU A 255 2.15 3.92 10.95
C LEU A 255 2.70 5.20 10.32
N LEU A 256 1.86 6.20 10.04
CA LEU A 256 2.30 7.49 9.51
C LEU A 256 3.24 8.22 10.49
N ASP A 257 2.94 8.15 11.78
CA ASP A 257 3.80 8.72 12.82
C ASP A 257 5.08 7.92 13.02
N VAL A 258 5.01 6.59 12.95
CA VAL A 258 6.19 5.70 12.96
C VAL A 258 7.11 6.00 11.78
N LEU A 259 6.59 6.07 10.55
CA LEU A 259 7.35 6.40 9.35
C LEU A 259 8.01 7.77 9.48
N THR A 260 7.31 8.75 10.04
CA THR A 260 7.88 10.09 10.29
C THR A 260 9.10 10.04 11.23
N VAL A 261 9.09 9.16 12.25
CA VAL A 261 10.23 8.97 13.16
C VAL A 261 11.37 8.24 12.46
N LEU A 262 11.09 7.13 11.79
CA LEU A 262 12.11 6.32 11.11
C LEU A 262 12.83 7.10 9.99
N VAL A 263 12.10 7.89 9.20
CA VAL A 263 12.70 8.75 8.16
C VAL A 263 13.60 9.85 8.75
N LYS A 264 13.30 10.35 9.95
CA LYS A 264 14.17 11.33 10.63
C LYS A 264 15.45 10.67 11.13
N ASP A 265 15.36 9.49 11.70
CA ASP A 265 16.52 8.74 12.22
C ASP A 265 17.44 8.30 11.08
N ASP A 266 16.87 7.79 9.98
CA ASP A 266 17.60 7.43 8.75
C ASP A 266 18.35 8.64 8.16
N ARG A 267 17.69 9.80 8.03
CA ARG A 267 18.35 11.04 7.57
C ARG A 267 19.47 11.49 8.50
N TYR A 268 19.30 11.34 9.82
CA TYR A 268 20.32 11.67 10.81
C TYR A 268 21.55 10.77 10.67
N HIS A 269 21.34 9.46 10.52
CA HIS A 269 22.40 8.48 10.33
C HIS A 269 23.20 8.75 9.06
N ARG A 270 22.54 9.01 7.92
CA ARG A 270 23.24 9.36 6.67
C ARG A 270 24.09 10.62 6.77
N ARG A 271 23.60 11.65 7.48
CA ARG A 271 24.35 12.90 7.65
C ARG A 271 25.66 12.67 8.40
N ARG A 272 25.63 11.88 9.48
CA ARG A 272 26.82 11.52 10.25
C ARG A 272 27.86 10.76 9.43
N VAL A 273 27.42 9.75 8.68
CA VAL A 273 28.32 8.97 7.80
C VAL A 273 28.97 9.86 6.73
N SER A 274 28.22 10.84 6.21
CA SER A 274 28.74 11.79 5.22
C SER A 274 29.79 12.74 5.81
N ASP A 275 29.57 13.22 7.04
CA ASP A 275 30.51 14.12 7.74
C ASP A 275 31.81 13.37 8.12
N GLU A 276 31.71 12.13 8.62
CA GLU A 276 32.88 11.29 8.97
C GLU A 276 33.71 10.86 7.74
N GLY A 277 33.08 10.69 6.56
CA GLY A 277 33.77 10.37 5.31
C GLY A 277 34.49 11.55 4.64
N SER A 278 34.30 12.77 5.14
CA SER A 278 34.89 14.01 4.58
C SER A 278 36.04 14.59 5.42
N GLY A 279 36.38 13.97 6.55
CA GLY A 279 37.47 14.38 7.42
C GLY A 279 38.84 13.87 6.93
N HIS A 280 39.60 14.74 6.25
CA HIS A 280 41.06 14.61 6.25
C HIS A 280 41.55 14.64 7.70
N GLY A 281 42.42 13.68 8.04
CA GLY A 281 42.97 13.56 9.38
C GLY A 281 43.77 14.77 9.81
N GLU A 282 43.43 15.31 10.96
CA GLU A 282 44.40 15.85 11.92
C GLU A 282 44.02 15.29 13.29
N GLY A 283 44.97 14.61 13.91
CA GLY A 283 44.76 13.88 15.14
C GLY A 283 44.65 14.79 16.35
N GLU A 284 43.95 14.29 17.36
CA GLU A 284 44.37 14.55 18.74
C GLU A 284 44.21 13.25 19.53
N VAL A 285 45.34 12.84 20.09
CA VAL A 285 45.53 11.65 20.90
C VAL A 285 45.04 11.98 22.30
N ASP A 286 44.08 11.22 22.82
CA ASP A 286 43.95 11.04 24.26
C ASP A 286 43.94 9.56 24.58
N MET A 287 45.12 9.10 25.03
CA MET A 287 45.25 7.90 25.83
C MET A 287 44.60 8.14 27.18
N GLU A 288 43.64 7.31 27.58
CA GLU A 288 43.67 6.78 28.94
C GLU A 288 43.03 5.39 29.03
N ASN A 289 43.62 4.61 29.92
CA ASN A 289 43.79 3.17 29.87
C ASN A 289 42.88 2.51 30.93
N ARG A 290 42.12 1.47 30.56
CA ARG A 290 41.74 0.39 31.50
C ARG A 290 41.45 -0.91 30.74
N GLY A 291 42.40 -1.83 30.85
CA GLY A 291 42.36 -3.14 30.22
C GLY A 291 41.66 -4.26 31.02
N GLY A 292 41.54 -5.40 30.34
CA GLY A 292 41.07 -6.71 30.83
C GLY A 292 39.56 -6.90 30.68
N GLN A 293 39.03 -7.86 29.92
CA GLN A 293 39.50 -9.22 29.69
C GLN A 293 38.77 -9.82 28.47
N LEU A 294 39.54 -10.44 27.57
CA LEU A 294 39.08 -11.24 26.44
C LEU A 294 38.31 -12.47 26.95
N ILE A 295 37.03 -12.58 26.58
CA ILE A 295 36.36 -13.87 26.37
C ILE A 295 35.59 -13.76 25.06
N SER A 296 36.06 -14.54 24.09
CA SER A 296 35.40 -14.90 22.85
C SER A 296 33.94 -15.26 23.05
N ASN A 297 33.04 -14.67 22.26
CA ASN A 297 31.84 -15.37 21.79
C ASN A 297 31.38 -14.75 20.47
N GLU A 298 31.48 -15.57 19.43
CA GLU A 298 30.83 -15.42 18.14
C GLU A 298 29.32 -15.27 18.34
N ALA A 299 28.72 -14.28 17.66
CA ALA A 299 27.31 -14.14 17.24
C ALA A 299 26.78 -12.71 17.40
N THR A 300 27.28 -11.78 16.59
CA THR A 300 26.52 -10.60 16.18
C THR A 300 27.11 -10.09 14.86
N GLN A 301 26.74 -10.75 13.76
CA GLN A 301 26.67 -10.05 12.48
C GLN A 301 25.59 -8.98 12.66
N THR A 302 26.04 -7.76 12.93
CA THR A 302 25.21 -6.56 12.86
C THR A 302 24.68 -6.44 11.45
N ASN A 303 23.35 -6.51 11.34
CA ASN A 303 22.61 -6.43 10.10
C ASN A 303 23.03 -5.22 9.27
N ASP A 304 23.24 -5.50 7.99
CA ASP A 304 23.76 -4.63 6.96
C ASP A 304 22.91 -3.35 6.78
N VAL A 305 23.60 -2.20 6.76
CA VAL A 305 23.07 -0.82 6.74
C VAL A 305 22.33 -0.48 5.42
N GLY A 306 22.22 -1.43 4.48
CA GLY A 306 21.49 -1.27 3.21
C GLY A 306 20.00 -1.66 3.24
N ASN A 307 19.46 -2.18 4.35
CA ASN A 307 18.14 -2.81 4.36
C ASN A 307 16.97 -1.90 4.82
N ASP A 308 17.25 -0.80 5.53
CA ASP A 308 16.22 0.05 6.12
C ASP A 308 15.46 0.88 5.08
N GLY A 309 16.15 1.43 4.08
CA GLY A 309 15.53 2.26 3.04
C GLY A 309 14.50 1.49 2.19
N ARG A 310 14.84 0.26 1.76
CA ARG A 310 13.92 -0.60 0.99
C ARG A 310 12.72 -1.03 1.82
N LEU A 311 12.93 -1.36 3.10
CA LEU A 311 11.85 -1.68 4.02
C LEU A 311 10.88 -0.51 4.16
N LEU A 312 11.38 0.70 4.40
CA LEU A 312 10.56 1.91 4.53
C LEU A 312 9.79 2.23 3.25
N LEU A 313 10.40 2.05 2.08
CA LEU A 313 9.74 2.21 0.79
C LEU A 313 8.57 1.22 0.65
N ALA A 314 8.80 -0.06 0.89
CA ALA A 314 7.77 -1.10 0.79
C ALA A 314 6.62 -0.89 1.80
N VAL A 315 6.93 -0.56 3.06
CA VAL A 315 5.90 -0.22 4.07
C VAL A 315 5.10 1.01 3.62
N THR A 316 5.75 2.03 3.07
CA THR A 316 5.09 3.24 2.56
C THR A 316 4.12 2.91 1.44
N PHE A 317 4.53 2.06 0.49
CA PHE A 317 3.64 1.57 -0.57
C PHE A 317 2.45 0.82 0.01
N LYS A 318 2.68 -0.09 0.97
CA LYS A 318 1.58 -0.79 1.65
C LYS A 318 0.60 0.19 2.30
N VAL A 319 1.07 1.21 3.00
CA VAL A 319 0.23 2.22 3.65
C VAL A 319 -0.58 3.02 2.63
N LEU A 320 0.05 3.48 1.54
CA LEU A 320 -0.60 4.28 0.49
C LEU A 320 -1.84 3.62 -0.10
N LEU A 321 -1.87 2.29 -0.21
CA LEU A 321 -3.01 1.53 -0.73
C LEU A 321 -4.26 1.53 0.17
N HIS A 322 -4.15 2.07 1.39
CA HIS A 322 -5.28 2.19 2.32
C HIS A 322 -5.64 3.64 2.63
N LEU A 323 -4.88 4.63 2.17
CA LEU A 323 -5.13 6.04 2.48
C LEU A 323 -6.26 6.59 1.60
N SER A 324 -7.33 7.03 2.25
CA SER A 324 -8.47 7.72 1.63
C SER A 324 -8.21 9.23 1.50
N GLU A 325 -9.19 9.96 0.97
CA GLU A 325 -9.12 11.41 0.76
C GLU A 325 -8.74 12.22 2.02
N GLU A 326 -9.23 11.83 3.20
CA GLU A 326 -8.91 12.55 4.45
C GLU A 326 -7.41 12.50 4.81
N PHE A 327 -6.67 11.56 4.22
CA PHE A 327 -5.21 11.44 4.35
C PHE A 327 -4.44 12.12 3.22
N TYR A 328 -5.07 12.95 2.38
CA TYR A 328 -4.40 13.62 1.27
C TYR A 328 -3.09 14.30 1.67
N THR A 329 -3.10 15.04 2.80
CA THR A 329 -1.89 15.69 3.34
C THR A 329 -0.79 14.69 3.72
N ALA A 330 -1.17 13.51 4.23
CA ALA A 330 -0.24 12.44 4.54
C ALA A 330 0.31 11.77 3.26
N ILE A 331 -0.53 11.52 2.24
CA ILE A 331 -0.09 10.99 0.95
C ILE A 331 0.96 11.92 0.32
N VAL A 332 0.67 13.22 0.26
CA VAL A 332 1.59 14.23 -0.26
C VAL A 332 2.91 14.23 0.51
N LYS A 333 2.86 14.11 1.84
CA LYS A 333 4.05 14.03 2.69
C LYS A 333 4.87 12.77 2.40
N LEU A 334 4.24 11.60 2.26
CA LEU A 334 4.93 10.36 1.89
C LEU A 334 5.59 10.45 0.50
N PHE A 335 4.96 11.15 -0.44
CA PHE A 335 5.56 11.44 -1.75
C PHE A 335 6.82 12.32 -1.62
N ASP A 336 6.79 13.31 -0.73
CA ASP A 336 7.93 14.23 -0.52
C ASP A 336 9.06 13.61 0.30
N GLU A 337 8.75 12.72 1.24
CA GLU A 337 9.72 12.22 2.23
C GLU A 337 10.29 10.84 1.89
N ILE A 338 9.60 10.02 1.10
CA ILE A 338 10.01 8.62 0.85
C ILE A 338 9.92 8.26 -0.65
N VAL A 339 8.72 8.30 -1.24
CA VAL A 339 8.46 7.68 -2.56
C VAL A 339 9.31 8.29 -3.68
N PHE A 340 9.41 9.62 -3.73
CA PHE A 340 10.19 10.34 -4.74
C PHE A 340 11.50 10.90 -4.17
N VAL A 341 12.11 10.14 -3.26
CA VAL A 341 13.38 10.49 -2.64
C VAL A 341 14.42 9.43 -3.00
N ARG A 342 15.47 9.88 -3.70
CA ARG A 342 16.54 9.03 -4.28
C ARG A 342 17.16 8.08 -3.25
N ASP A 343 17.30 8.56 -2.04
CA ASP A 343 17.93 7.91 -0.89
C ASP A 343 17.26 6.59 -0.47
N PHE A 344 16.00 6.35 -0.83
CA PHE A 344 15.31 5.09 -0.55
C PHE A 344 15.49 4.04 -1.65
N TYR A 345 16.22 4.39 -2.72
CA TYR A 345 16.55 3.52 -3.83
C TYR A 345 18.06 3.18 -3.80
N PRO A 346 18.46 1.92 -4.00
CA PRO A 346 19.86 1.49 -3.96
C PRO A 346 20.74 2.18 -5.01
N SER A 347 21.98 2.51 -4.63
CA SER A 347 22.98 3.22 -5.43
C SER A 347 23.37 2.51 -6.73
N GLN A 348 23.33 1.17 -6.77
CA GLN A 348 23.59 0.37 -7.98
C GLN A 348 22.60 0.66 -9.13
N TRP A 349 21.42 1.20 -8.82
CA TRP A 349 20.40 1.61 -9.81
C TRP A 349 20.51 3.09 -10.20
N LEU A 350 21.52 3.78 -9.65
CA LEU A 350 21.83 5.19 -9.84
C LEU A 350 23.18 5.39 -10.55
N GLN A 351 23.85 4.32 -10.98
CA GLN A 351 25.10 4.35 -11.76
C GLN A 351 24.86 4.12 -13.26
N GLU A 352 25.73 4.72 -14.07
CA GLU A 352 25.62 4.81 -15.53
C GLU A 352 25.65 3.44 -16.21
N GLY A 353 24.52 3.06 -16.81
CA GLY A 353 24.39 1.84 -17.58
C GLY A 353 22.93 1.43 -17.76
N ASN A 354 22.21 2.17 -18.62
CA ASN A 354 20.83 1.95 -19.09
C ASN A 354 19.69 2.46 -18.18
N ALA A 355 19.50 3.78 -18.23
CA ALA A 355 18.45 4.61 -17.58
C ALA A 355 18.72 4.94 -16.11
N THR A 356 19.70 5.81 -15.87
CA THR A 356 19.93 6.44 -14.57
C THR A 356 18.75 7.33 -14.20
N VAL A 357 18.04 6.99 -13.11
CA VAL A 357 16.99 7.87 -12.58
C VAL A 357 17.64 9.00 -11.80
N THR A 358 17.57 10.21 -12.36
CA THR A 358 18.09 11.43 -11.74
C THR A 358 17.16 11.95 -10.64
N ALA A 359 17.71 12.75 -9.73
CA ALA A 359 16.90 13.43 -8.72
C ALA A 359 15.86 14.38 -9.37
N GLU A 360 16.21 15.00 -10.50
CA GLU A 360 15.31 15.85 -11.27
C GLU A 360 14.13 15.06 -11.85
N GLU A 361 14.38 13.87 -12.39
CA GLU A 361 13.31 13.00 -12.89
C GLU A 361 12.35 12.59 -11.78
N LEU A 362 12.86 12.22 -10.59
CA LEU A 362 12.01 11.93 -9.43
C LEU A 362 11.15 13.15 -9.05
N GLN A 363 11.70 14.37 -9.08
CA GLN A 363 10.90 15.58 -8.83
C GLN A 363 9.83 15.81 -9.92
N ARG A 364 10.15 15.55 -11.18
CA ARG A 364 9.18 15.65 -12.29
C ARG A 364 8.05 14.63 -12.14
N TRP A 365 8.38 13.37 -11.82
CA TRP A 365 7.38 12.34 -11.57
C TRP A 365 6.51 12.69 -10.36
N LYS A 366 7.12 13.15 -9.27
CA LYS A 366 6.40 13.64 -8.09
C LYS A 366 5.39 14.73 -8.45
N PHE A 367 5.80 15.70 -9.26
CA PHE A 367 4.90 16.76 -9.72
C PHE A 367 3.72 16.16 -10.51
N ASN A 368 4.00 15.27 -11.47
CA ASN A 368 2.97 14.63 -12.29
C ASN A 368 1.95 13.86 -11.44
N TYR A 369 2.40 13.03 -10.51
CA TYR A 369 1.49 12.28 -9.64
C TYR A 369 0.74 13.17 -8.65
N LYS A 370 1.34 14.27 -8.15
CA LYS A 370 0.60 15.25 -7.32
C LYS A 370 -0.49 15.98 -8.11
N VAL A 371 -0.25 16.31 -9.37
CA VAL A 371 -1.27 16.92 -10.24
C VAL A 371 -2.41 15.93 -10.50
N LYS A 372 -2.10 14.67 -10.82
CA LYS A 372 -3.11 13.61 -10.95
C LYS A 372 -3.87 13.39 -9.63
N LEU A 373 -3.18 13.38 -8.48
CA LEU A 373 -3.78 13.23 -7.16
C LEU A 373 -4.82 14.33 -6.87
N LYS A 374 -4.48 15.59 -7.17
CA LYS A 374 -5.41 16.73 -7.05
C LYS A 374 -6.65 16.60 -7.93
N SER A 375 -6.54 15.92 -9.08
CA SER A 375 -7.70 15.70 -9.96
C SER A 375 -8.75 14.78 -9.34
N PHE A 376 -8.35 13.87 -8.44
CA PHE A 376 -9.28 13.03 -7.70
C PHE A 376 -10.10 13.83 -6.67
N LEU A 377 -9.48 14.83 -6.02
CA LEU A 377 -10.15 15.70 -5.02
C LEU A 377 -11.22 16.61 -5.64
N LYS A 378 -10.98 17.12 -6.86
CA LYS A 378 -11.91 18.03 -7.55
C LYS A 378 -13.25 17.38 -7.92
N ARG A 379 -13.40 16.08 -7.71
CA ARG A 379 -14.62 15.33 -8.03
C ARG A 379 -15.65 15.33 -6.87
N GLU A 380 -15.27 15.75 -5.65
CA GLU A 380 -16.19 15.85 -4.50
C GLU A 380 -15.85 17.04 -3.58
N GLU A 381 -16.26 18.26 -3.92
CA GLU A 381 -16.31 19.35 -2.93
C GLU A 381 -17.43 19.07 -1.92
N ASN A 382 -17.09 18.43 -0.79
CA ASN A 382 -17.78 18.63 0.49
C ASN A 382 -16.94 18.14 1.69
N SER A 383 -16.46 19.13 2.45
CA SER A 383 -16.42 19.19 3.92
C SER A 383 -15.24 18.59 4.72
N SER A 384 -14.48 19.55 5.27
CA SER A 384 -14.19 19.78 6.70
C SER A 384 -12.88 19.30 7.34
N ASP A 385 -12.31 20.29 8.01
CA ASP A 385 -11.12 20.34 8.85
C ASP A 385 -11.16 19.45 10.10
N ARG A 386 -9.94 19.11 10.55
CA ARG A 386 -9.52 18.47 11.82
C ARG A 386 -9.56 16.94 11.89
N ARG A 387 -8.36 16.35 11.92
CA ARG A 387 -8.10 14.95 12.30
C ARG A 387 -8.50 14.74 13.78
N ASN A 388 -9.63 14.08 14.00
CA ASN A 388 -10.02 13.59 15.31
C ASN A 388 -10.25 12.08 15.21
N ASN A 389 -9.47 11.27 15.94
CA ASN A 389 -9.58 9.79 15.92
C ASN A 389 -10.88 9.28 16.56
N TYR A 390 -11.68 10.17 17.14
CA TYR A 390 -12.91 9.86 17.87
C TYR A 390 -14.19 10.18 17.09
N THR A 391 -14.10 10.69 15.86
CA THR A 391 -15.25 11.00 15.00
C THR A 391 -15.21 10.15 13.73
N VAL A 392 -16.30 9.42 13.46
CA VAL A 392 -16.47 8.62 12.24
C VAL A 392 -17.10 9.50 11.18
N THR A 393 -16.27 10.00 10.27
CA THR A 393 -16.69 10.34 8.91
C THR A 393 -16.75 9.04 8.11
N GLU A 394 -17.70 8.92 7.18
CA GLU A 394 -17.77 7.78 6.26
C GLU A 394 -16.41 7.62 5.56
N TRP A 395 -15.67 6.57 5.89
CA TRP A 395 -14.39 6.27 5.26
C TRP A 395 -14.64 5.87 3.81
N ARG A 396 -14.29 6.77 2.90
CA ARG A 396 -14.33 6.56 1.45
C ARG A 396 -13.23 5.59 1.01
N THR A 397 -13.40 5.04 -0.19
CA THR A 397 -12.44 4.15 -0.85
C THR A 397 -11.01 4.72 -0.86
N PRO A 398 -9.96 3.87 -0.87
CA PRO A 398 -8.58 4.33 -0.99
C PRO A 398 -8.41 5.26 -2.21
N LEU A 399 -7.67 6.35 -2.03
CA LEU A 399 -7.49 7.37 -3.07
C LEU A 399 -6.61 6.86 -4.23
N LEU A 400 -5.71 5.92 -3.94
CA LEU A 400 -4.80 5.30 -4.90
C LEU A 400 -5.13 3.82 -5.05
N ALA A 401 -5.34 3.38 -6.30
CA ALA A 401 -5.42 1.95 -6.63
C ALA A 401 -4.04 1.27 -6.52
N PRO A 402 -3.95 -0.07 -6.35
CA PRO A 402 -2.68 -0.81 -6.38
C PRO A 402 -1.80 -0.49 -7.59
N THR A 403 -2.43 -0.27 -8.75
CA THR A 403 -1.77 0.03 -10.02
C THR A 403 -1.53 1.53 -10.25
N TRP A 404 -1.66 2.38 -9.23
CA TRP A 404 -1.54 3.85 -9.39
C TRP A 404 -0.25 4.33 -10.08
N PRO A 405 0.93 3.65 -10.00
CA PRO A 405 2.08 4.06 -10.79
C PRO A 405 1.84 4.01 -12.31
N TYR A 406 0.89 3.20 -12.77
CA TYR A 406 0.47 3.17 -14.17
C TYR A 406 -0.70 4.10 -14.50
N SER A 407 -1.30 4.79 -13.52
CA SER A 407 -2.53 5.58 -13.70
C SER A 407 -2.45 6.73 -14.70
N LEU A 408 -1.24 7.21 -15.05
CA LEU A 408 -1.11 8.21 -16.11
C LEU A 408 -1.30 7.59 -17.49
N LEU A 409 -0.89 6.33 -17.73
CA LEU A 409 -1.14 5.63 -18.99
C LEU A 409 -2.64 5.44 -19.25
N TYR A 410 -3.43 5.28 -18.19
CA TYR A 410 -4.89 5.24 -18.30
C TYR A 410 -5.49 6.52 -18.91
N LEU A 411 -4.82 7.67 -18.79
CA LEU A 411 -5.25 8.91 -19.45
C LEU A 411 -5.21 8.80 -20.99
N LEU A 412 -4.29 8.00 -21.55
CA LEU A 412 -4.23 7.76 -23.00
C LEU A 412 -5.44 6.94 -23.45
N LEU A 413 -5.82 5.94 -22.65
CA LEU A 413 -7.02 5.15 -22.89
C LEU A 413 -8.29 6.01 -22.80
N GLU A 414 -8.47 6.77 -21.73
CA GLU A 414 -9.64 7.67 -21.57
C GLU A 414 -9.75 8.64 -22.76
N LYS A 415 -8.61 9.16 -23.23
CA LYS A 415 -8.57 10.04 -24.38
C LYS A 415 -8.96 9.33 -25.69
N ALA A 416 -8.43 8.14 -25.92
CA ALA A 416 -8.72 7.36 -27.11
C ALA A 416 -10.21 6.99 -27.19
N GLU A 417 -10.89 6.79 -26.06
CA GLU A 417 -12.34 6.57 -26.01
C GLU A 417 -13.16 7.85 -26.22
N GLN A 418 -12.72 8.98 -25.68
CA GLN A 418 -13.50 10.24 -25.67
C GLN A 418 -13.26 11.15 -26.89
N GLY A 419 -12.27 10.84 -27.73
CA GLY A 419 -12.08 11.42 -29.07
C GLY A 419 -11.72 12.90 -29.17
N SER A 420 -11.68 13.70 -28.09
CA SER A 420 -11.47 15.16 -28.19
C SER A 420 -10.89 15.86 -26.94
N ALA A 421 -10.72 15.19 -25.80
CA ALA A 421 -10.13 15.85 -24.63
C ALA A 421 -8.62 16.08 -24.84
N LYS A 422 -8.16 17.35 -24.84
CA LYS A 422 -6.72 17.66 -24.72
C LYS A 422 -6.21 17.02 -23.43
N LEU A 423 -5.01 16.43 -23.46
CA LEU A 423 -4.28 16.03 -22.25
C LEU A 423 -3.90 17.34 -21.53
N ALA A 424 -4.82 17.88 -20.72
CA ALA A 424 -4.76 19.28 -20.27
C ALA A 424 -3.48 19.62 -19.48
N HIS A 425 -2.78 18.61 -18.95
CA HIS A 425 -1.64 18.78 -18.05
C HIS A 425 -0.40 17.96 -18.42
N TYR A 426 -0.46 17.12 -19.47
CA TYR A 426 0.63 16.19 -19.78
C TYR A 426 0.83 16.05 -21.29
N SER A 427 2.08 15.95 -21.75
CA SER A 427 2.34 15.41 -23.08
C SER A 427 2.25 13.88 -23.09
N GLU A 428 2.00 13.28 -24.24
CA GLU A 428 2.02 11.81 -24.40
C GLU A 428 3.39 11.23 -23.98
N GLU A 429 4.48 11.87 -24.39
CA GLU A 429 5.83 11.49 -23.97
C GLU A 429 6.00 11.50 -22.44
N GLN A 430 5.51 12.54 -21.76
CA GLN A 430 5.59 12.63 -20.30
C GLN A 430 4.81 11.51 -19.62
N ILE A 431 3.64 11.15 -20.15
CA ILE A 431 2.81 10.06 -19.62
C ILE A 431 3.55 8.73 -19.72
N ILE A 432 4.06 8.41 -20.92
CA ILE A 432 4.73 7.14 -21.18
C ILE A 432 6.02 7.04 -20.37
N ARG A 433 6.90 8.06 -20.45
CA ARG A 433 8.17 8.07 -19.72
C ARG A 433 7.96 7.97 -18.21
N THR A 434 7.11 8.84 -17.64
CA THR A 434 6.86 8.84 -16.17
C THR A 434 6.35 7.49 -15.70
N SER A 435 5.32 6.94 -16.34
CA SER A 435 4.68 5.71 -15.87
C SER A 435 5.59 4.49 -16.02
N LEU A 436 6.26 4.36 -17.17
CA LEU A 436 7.09 3.20 -17.44
C LEU A 436 8.43 3.27 -16.70
N GLN A 437 9.09 4.43 -16.59
CA GLN A 437 10.33 4.50 -15.81
C GLN A 437 10.08 4.37 -14.31
N PHE A 438 9.01 4.98 -13.80
CA PHE A 438 8.71 4.89 -12.37
C PHE A 438 8.29 3.47 -11.97
N SER A 439 7.40 2.82 -12.74
CA SER A 439 7.03 1.43 -12.45
C SER A 439 8.22 0.47 -12.57
N GLU A 440 9.15 0.71 -13.49
CA GLU A 440 10.37 -0.08 -13.63
C GLU A 440 11.27 0.05 -12.39
N LEU A 441 11.46 1.28 -11.90
CA LEU A 441 12.22 1.54 -10.69
C LEU A 441 11.62 0.80 -9.48
N LEU A 442 10.30 0.80 -9.34
CA LEU A 442 9.61 0.12 -8.25
C LEU A 442 9.73 -1.41 -8.35
N GLU A 443 9.55 -1.98 -9.54
CA GLU A 443 9.69 -3.43 -9.77
C GLU A 443 11.13 -3.91 -9.52
N GLN A 444 12.14 -3.14 -9.93
CA GLN A 444 13.55 -3.41 -9.61
C GLN A 444 13.83 -3.39 -8.09
N ASN A 445 13.01 -2.68 -7.33
CA ASN A 445 13.03 -2.66 -5.87
C ASN A 445 12.05 -3.67 -5.25
N SER A 446 11.69 -4.70 -6.02
CA SER A 446 10.86 -5.83 -5.60
C SER A 446 9.43 -5.45 -5.21
N ILE A 447 8.93 -4.28 -5.62
CA ILE A 447 7.54 -3.87 -5.37
C ILE A 447 6.65 -4.40 -6.48
N VAL A 448 5.64 -5.20 -6.13
CA VAL A 448 4.66 -5.77 -7.07
C VAL A 448 3.51 -4.78 -7.25
N LEU A 449 3.37 -4.26 -8.47
CA LEU A 449 2.37 -3.23 -8.79
C LEU A 449 1.10 -3.79 -9.41
N ALA A 450 1.22 -4.86 -10.19
CA ALA A 450 0.19 -5.32 -11.11
C ALA A 450 0.45 -6.78 -11.51
N SER A 451 -0.60 -7.53 -11.86
CA SER A 451 -0.44 -8.87 -12.45
C SER A 451 0.22 -8.79 -13.84
N VAL A 452 0.69 -9.93 -14.36
CA VAL A 452 1.21 -10.01 -15.74
C VAL A 452 0.21 -9.48 -16.77
N THR A 453 -1.10 -9.77 -16.64
CA THR A 453 -2.11 -9.22 -17.56
C THR A 453 -2.29 -7.72 -17.39
N HIS A 454 -2.37 -7.20 -16.17
CA HIS A 454 -2.52 -5.75 -15.98
C HIS A 454 -1.33 -4.99 -16.57
N ARG A 455 -0.11 -5.53 -16.45
CA ARG A 455 1.08 -4.96 -17.10
C ARG A 455 1.00 -5.02 -18.62
N LEU A 456 0.54 -6.13 -19.19
CA LEU A 456 0.26 -6.23 -20.63
C LEU A 456 -0.73 -5.14 -21.07
N MET A 457 -1.83 -4.97 -20.34
CA MET A 457 -2.85 -3.96 -20.63
C MET A 457 -2.27 -2.54 -20.57
N TYR A 458 -1.49 -2.21 -19.53
CA TYR A 458 -0.84 -0.90 -19.45
C TYR A 458 0.19 -0.67 -20.57
N LEU A 459 0.94 -1.70 -20.97
CA LEU A 459 1.84 -1.60 -22.13
C LEU A 459 1.06 -1.39 -23.43
N MET A 460 -0.10 -2.03 -23.60
CA MET A 460 -1.00 -1.74 -24.72
C MET A 460 -1.49 -0.28 -24.71
N THR A 461 -1.83 0.26 -23.53
CA THR A 461 -2.26 1.68 -23.43
C THR A 461 -1.19 2.69 -23.84
N ALA A 462 0.09 2.33 -23.76
CA ALA A 462 1.20 3.19 -24.22
C ALA A 462 1.20 3.44 -25.74
N PHE A 463 0.49 2.62 -26.52
CA PHE A 463 0.34 2.78 -27.97
C PHE A 463 -0.90 3.57 -28.37
N LEU A 464 -1.81 3.88 -27.43
CA LEU A 464 -3.07 4.57 -27.72
C LEU A 464 -2.94 6.09 -27.76
N GLY A 465 -1.70 6.59 -27.74
CA GLY A 465 -1.41 8.01 -27.74
C GLY A 465 -1.73 8.68 -29.08
N PRO A 466 -2.25 9.92 -29.06
CA PRO A 466 -2.68 10.65 -30.26
C PRO A 466 -1.54 10.99 -31.23
N ASP A 467 -0.32 11.16 -30.72
CA ASP A 467 0.83 11.70 -31.46
C ASP A 467 1.80 10.58 -31.87
N ALA A 468 1.43 9.31 -31.64
CA ALA A 468 2.23 8.12 -31.95
C ALA A 468 3.67 8.19 -31.41
N LYS A 469 3.84 8.69 -30.18
CA LYS A 469 5.15 8.92 -29.56
C LYS A 469 5.95 7.64 -29.31
N PHE A 470 5.30 6.48 -29.36
CA PHE A 470 5.99 5.20 -29.34
C PHE A 470 6.96 5.00 -30.53
N LEU A 471 6.87 5.81 -31.59
CA LEU A 471 7.83 5.82 -32.71
C LEU A 471 9.12 6.59 -32.39
N ASP A 472 9.10 7.48 -31.40
CA ASP A 472 10.30 8.22 -30.99
C ASP A 472 11.32 7.23 -30.42
N LYS A 473 12.57 7.30 -30.88
CA LYS A 473 13.62 6.29 -30.62
C LYS A 473 13.76 5.92 -29.13
N ASP A 474 13.80 6.92 -28.25
CA ASP A 474 13.99 6.70 -26.81
C ASP A 474 12.76 6.06 -26.16
N ILE A 475 11.56 6.47 -26.59
CA ILE A 475 10.29 5.97 -26.07
C ILE A 475 10.06 4.54 -26.57
N SER A 476 10.33 4.28 -27.85
CA SER A 476 10.30 2.95 -28.44
C SER A 476 11.24 1.99 -27.70
N ALA A 477 12.47 2.43 -27.41
CA ALA A 477 13.43 1.63 -26.65
C ALA A 477 12.93 1.32 -25.23
N LEU A 478 12.34 2.30 -24.53
CA LEU A 478 11.76 2.11 -23.21
C LEU A 478 10.58 1.12 -23.23
N ILE A 479 9.64 1.28 -24.14
CA ILE A 479 8.49 0.37 -24.27
C ILE A 479 8.96 -1.04 -24.60
N THR A 480 9.90 -1.18 -25.55
CA THR A 480 10.48 -2.48 -25.94
C THR A 480 11.13 -3.17 -24.76
N ARG A 481 11.96 -2.45 -23.99
CA ARG A 481 12.60 -2.97 -22.78
C ARG A 481 11.56 -3.48 -21.77
N ARG A 482 10.46 -2.76 -21.56
CA ARG A 482 9.41 -3.17 -20.63
C ARG A 482 8.61 -4.37 -21.13
N ILE A 483 8.36 -4.47 -22.44
CA ILE A 483 7.74 -5.65 -23.07
C ILE A 483 8.66 -6.87 -22.90
N ASP A 484 9.95 -6.72 -23.16
CA ASP A 484 10.94 -7.78 -23.03
C ASP A 484 11.06 -8.26 -21.57
N ALA A 485 11.03 -7.34 -20.61
CA ALA A 485 11.02 -7.68 -19.18
C ALA A 485 9.79 -8.51 -18.81
N LEU A 486 8.59 -8.11 -19.26
CA LEU A 486 7.36 -8.86 -19.02
C LEU A 486 7.41 -10.25 -19.66
N ARG A 487 7.90 -10.36 -20.90
CA ARG A 487 8.08 -11.63 -21.60
C ARG A 487 9.02 -12.57 -20.83
N ASN A 488 10.18 -12.07 -20.42
CA ASN A 488 11.16 -12.85 -19.67
C ASN A 488 10.59 -13.34 -18.33
N GLU A 489 9.81 -12.50 -17.64
CA GLU A 489 9.15 -12.91 -16.40
C GLU A 489 8.14 -14.04 -16.63
N MET A 490 7.32 -13.94 -17.68
CA MET A 490 6.35 -15.00 -18.01
C MET A 490 7.04 -16.33 -18.31
N LEU A 491 8.16 -16.30 -19.04
CA LEU A 491 8.95 -17.49 -19.33
C LEU A 491 9.53 -18.13 -18.06
N LEU A 492 9.97 -17.31 -17.09
CA LEU A 492 10.54 -17.79 -15.83
C LEU A 492 9.48 -18.33 -14.86
N CYS A 493 8.33 -17.67 -14.76
CA CYS A 493 7.28 -18.02 -13.80
C CYS A 493 6.29 -19.07 -14.35
N GLY A 494 6.25 -19.28 -15.67
CA GLY A 494 5.26 -20.14 -16.32
C GLY A 494 3.82 -19.63 -16.18
N GLU A 495 3.64 -18.35 -15.88
CA GLU A 495 2.32 -17.73 -15.75
C GLU A 495 1.70 -17.45 -17.12
N ARG A 496 0.37 -17.50 -17.17
CA ARG A 496 -0.42 -17.17 -18.37
C ARG A 496 -1.19 -15.89 -18.15
N PHE A 497 -1.56 -15.22 -19.23
CA PHE A 497 -2.46 -14.09 -19.14
C PHE A 497 -3.87 -14.56 -18.78
N ASP A 498 -4.46 -13.91 -17.79
CA ASP A 498 -5.89 -13.96 -17.51
C ASP A 498 -6.56 -12.77 -18.21
N PHE A 499 -7.35 -13.04 -19.25
CA PHE A 499 -8.03 -12.01 -20.05
C PHE A 499 -9.43 -11.65 -19.54
N ASP A 500 -9.88 -12.22 -18.42
CA ASP A 500 -11.16 -11.86 -17.79
C ASP A 500 -11.06 -10.63 -16.87
N VAL A 501 -9.84 -10.11 -16.67
CA VAL A 501 -9.56 -8.95 -15.82
C VAL A 501 -10.00 -7.61 -16.43
N ARG A 502 -10.14 -6.60 -15.57
CA ARG A 502 -10.50 -5.23 -15.94
C ARG A 502 -9.45 -4.23 -15.48
N LEU A 503 -9.10 -3.28 -16.34
CA LEU A 503 -8.25 -2.15 -16.00
C LEU A 503 -9.04 -1.12 -15.18
N GLU A 504 -8.51 -0.76 -14.01
CA GLU A 504 -9.13 0.18 -13.06
C GLU A 504 -10.62 -0.13 -12.76
N GLU A 505 -10.98 -1.42 -12.74
CA GLU A 505 -12.35 -1.94 -12.56
C GLU A 505 -13.38 -1.44 -13.61
N ARG A 506 -12.91 -0.82 -14.70
CA ARG A 506 -13.74 -0.17 -15.71
C ARG A 506 -13.61 -0.83 -17.07
N LYS A 507 -12.39 -0.90 -17.60
CA LYS A 507 -12.15 -1.33 -18.99
C LYS A 507 -11.81 -2.82 -19.05
N SER A 508 -12.65 -3.62 -19.70
CA SER A 508 -12.34 -5.03 -19.97
C SER A 508 -11.17 -5.18 -20.93
N PHE A 509 -10.42 -6.29 -20.81
CA PHE A 509 -9.40 -6.64 -21.79
C PHE A 509 -9.95 -6.66 -23.21
N HIS A 510 -11.14 -7.24 -23.43
CA HIS A 510 -11.79 -7.25 -24.74
C HIS A 510 -11.93 -5.84 -25.35
N GLY A 511 -12.51 -4.91 -24.61
CA GLY A 511 -12.72 -3.56 -25.11
C GLY A 511 -11.41 -2.79 -25.33
N LEU A 512 -10.36 -3.09 -24.55
CA LEU A 512 -9.04 -2.50 -24.75
C LEU A 512 -8.38 -3.08 -26.01
N TYR A 513 -8.48 -4.40 -26.20
CA TYR A 513 -7.86 -5.09 -27.31
C TYR A 513 -8.47 -4.67 -28.66
N GLN A 514 -9.78 -4.48 -28.75
CA GLN A 514 -10.41 -3.92 -29.96
C GLN A 514 -9.84 -2.54 -30.32
N LEU A 515 -9.77 -1.63 -29.34
CA LEU A 515 -9.20 -0.30 -29.54
C LEU A 515 -7.72 -0.35 -29.96
N VAL A 516 -6.96 -1.29 -29.38
CA VAL A 516 -5.58 -1.56 -29.76
C VAL A 516 -5.48 -2.03 -31.21
N LEU A 517 -6.36 -2.93 -31.66
CA LEU A 517 -6.38 -3.42 -33.04
C LEU A 517 -6.71 -2.29 -34.03
N ASP A 518 -7.65 -1.41 -33.69
CA ASP A 518 -8.01 -0.25 -34.52
C ASP A 518 -6.81 0.70 -34.70
N ILE A 519 -6.15 1.05 -33.60
CA ILE A 519 -4.96 1.92 -33.64
C ILE A 519 -3.77 1.21 -34.31
N PHE A 520 -3.62 -0.09 -34.12
CA PHE A 520 -2.60 -0.87 -34.80
C PHE A 520 -2.82 -0.85 -36.31
N GLN A 521 -4.06 -0.99 -36.77
CA GLN A 521 -4.40 -0.92 -38.19
C GLN A 521 -4.12 0.46 -38.79
N SER A 522 -4.40 1.55 -38.07
CA SER A 522 -4.26 2.91 -38.58
C SER A 522 -2.83 3.44 -38.48
N SER A 523 -2.10 3.05 -37.44
CA SER A 523 -0.95 3.81 -36.96
C SER A 523 0.22 2.94 -36.47
N SER A 524 0.23 1.63 -36.69
CA SER A 524 1.34 0.77 -36.21
C SER A 524 2.68 1.01 -36.90
N TYR A 525 2.69 1.46 -38.15
CA TYR A 525 3.88 1.60 -39.01
C TYR A 525 4.78 0.35 -39.03
N GLY A 526 4.23 -0.84 -38.80
CA GLY A 526 5.00 -2.09 -38.71
C GLY A 526 5.95 -2.16 -37.51
N HIS A 527 5.64 -1.46 -36.42
CA HIS A 527 6.41 -1.49 -35.18
C HIS A 527 6.38 -2.90 -34.54
N ALA A 528 7.53 -3.58 -34.52
CA ALA A 528 7.61 -4.98 -34.09
C ALA A 528 7.20 -5.22 -32.62
N PRO A 529 7.58 -4.39 -31.63
CA PRO A 529 7.09 -4.54 -30.26
C PRO A 529 5.56 -4.38 -30.14
N PHE A 530 4.95 -3.54 -31.00
CA PHE A 530 3.50 -3.39 -31.03
C PHE A 530 2.83 -4.65 -31.59
N SER A 531 3.43 -5.23 -32.64
CA SER A 531 3.00 -6.51 -33.22
C SER A 531 3.03 -7.65 -32.19
N ALA A 532 4.05 -7.69 -31.33
CA ALA A 532 4.17 -8.69 -30.27
C ALA A 532 3.01 -8.64 -29.27
N LEU A 533 2.56 -7.43 -28.89
CA LEU A 533 1.39 -7.27 -28.01
C LEU A 533 0.09 -7.72 -28.69
N VAL A 534 -0.07 -7.42 -29.98
CA VAL A 534 -1.23 -7.88 -30.77
C VAL A 534 -1.27 -9.41 -30.87
N MET A 535 -0.11 -10.07 -30.97
CA MET A 535 0.01 -11.52 -31.01
C MET A 535 -0.22 -12.20 -29.65
N ALA A 536 -0.17 -11.48 -28.52
CA ALA A 536 -0.22 -12.09 -27.18
C ALA A 536 -1.46 -12.99 -26.93
N PRO A 537 -2.70 -12.58 -27.24
CA PRO A 537 -3.88 -13.42 -27.00
C PRO A 537 -4.15 -14.47 -28.10
N LEU A 538 -3.32 -14.54 -29.15
CA LEU A 538 -3.56 -15.41 -30.31
C LEU A 538 -2.97 -16.82 -30.19
N ALA A 539 -2.28 -17.12 -29.08
CA ALA A 539 -1.81 -18.47 -28.79
C ALA A 539 -3.00 -19.43 -28.60
N GLN A 540 -2.81 -20.70 -28.97
CA GLN A 540 -3.88 -21.71 -29.05
C GLN A 540 -4.47 -22.07 -27.70
N HIS A 541 -3.72 -21.90 -26.61
CA HIS A 541 -4.22 -22.18 -25.26
C HIS A 541 -5.15 -21.10 -24.71
N TYR A 542 -5.31 -19.97 -25.40
CA TYR A 542 -6.30 -18.96 -25.07
C TYR A 542 -7.60 -19.20 -25.86
N ASP A 543 -8.66 -18.57 -25.34
CA ASP A 543 -10.00 -18.67 -25.92
C ASP A 543 -10.00 -18.30 -27.41
N ILE A 544 -10.74 -19.08 -28.21
CA ILE A 544 -10.85 -18.91 -29.65
C ILE A 544 -11.40 -17.53 -30.04
N GLN A 545 -12.17 -16.87 -29.17
CA GLN A 545 -12.73 -15.54 -29.41
C GLN A 545 -11.67 -14.53 -29.87
N TRP A 546 -10.45 -14.58 -29.31
CA TRP A 546 -9.36 -13.66 -29.66
C TRP A 546 -8.85 -13.87 -31.08
N ARG A 547 -8.75 -15.14 -31.48
CA ARG A 547 -8.37 -15.51 -32.84
C ARG A 547 -9.49 -15.17 -33.81
N ASN A 548 -10.74 -15.45 -33.47
CA ASN A 548 -11.87 -15.03 -34.31
C ASN A 548 -11.86 -13.52 -34.53
N LEU A 549 -11.78 -12.72 -33.47
CA LEU A 549 -11.76 -11.25 -33.58
C LEU A 549 -10.70 -10.74 -34.55
N VAL A 550 -9.47 -11.26 -34.50
CA VAL A 550 -8.38 -10.81 -35.38
C VAL A 550 -8.54 -11.35 -36.81
N TRP A 551 -8.89 -12.62 -36.98
CA TRP A 551 -8.90 -13.27 -38.29
C TRP A 551 -10.18 -13.04 -39.09
N SER A 552 -11.27 -12.60 -38.44
CA SER A 552 -12.53 -12.24 -39.08
C SER A 552 -12.71 -10.72 -39.18
N GLU A 553 -12.80 -10.03 -38.06
CA GLU A 553 -13.20 -8.61 -37.99
C GLU A 553 -12.03 -7.67 -38.29
N HIS A 554 -10.85 -7.96 -37.75
CA HIS A 554 -9.67 -7.12 -37.90
C HIS A 554 -8.62 -7.70 -38.86
N VAL A 555 -9.02 -8.49 -39.86
CA VAL A 555 -8.10 -9.21 -40.77
C VAL A 555 -7.04 -8.32 -41.43
N ALA A 556 -7.33 -7.04 -41.62
CA ALA A 556 -6.38 -6.08 -42.17
C ALA A 556 -5.14 -5.86 -41.29
N VAL A 557 -5.21 -6.07 -39.97
CA VAL A 557 -4.06 -5.95 -39.05
C VAL A 557 -2.95 -6.93 -39.37
N LEU A 558 -3.29 -8.11 -39.91
CA LEU A 558 -2.36 -9.21 -40.14
C LEU A 558 -1.21 -8.82 -41.08
N ARG A 559 -1.46 -7.90 -42.02
CA ARG A 559 -0.45 -7.40 -42.96
C ARG A 559 0.65 -6.58 -42.28
N PHE A 560 0.35 -6.00 -41.13
CA PHE A 560 1.22 -5.10 -40.38
C PHE A 560 2.00 -5.80 -39.25
N ILE A 561 1.74 -7.09 -39.03
CA ILE A 561 2.45 -7.88 -38.02
C ILE A 561 3.87 -8.18 -38.51
N THR A 562 4.87 -7.63 -37.81
CA THR A 562 6.29 -7.70 -38.16
C THR A 562 7.18 -8.32 -37.09
N CYS A 563 6.63 -8.70 -35.93
CA CYS A 563 7.42 -9.30 -34.85
C CYS A 563 8.07 -10.61 -35.27
N SER A 564 9.26 -10.89 -34.73
CA SER A 564 9.94 -12.18 -34.88
C SER A 564 9.46 -13.19 -33.84
N GLU A 565 9.82 -14.47 -34.02
CA GLU A 565 9.45 -15.53 -33.07
C GLU A 565 9.99 -15.26 -31.67
N GLN A 566 11.19 -14.70 -31.55
CA GLN A 566 11.82 -14.36 -30.27
C GLN A 566 11.07 -13.23 -29.52
N GLN A 567 10.21 -12.50 -30.23
CA GLN A 567 9.41 -11.41 -29.67
C GLN A 567 8.01 -11.87 -29.23
N LEU A 568 7.64 -13.14 -29.42
CA LEU A 568 6.36 -13.68 -28.94
C LEU A 568 6.35 -13.84 -27.41
N PHE A 569 5.17 -13.81 -26.78
CA PHE A 569 5.02 -14.07 -25.34
C PHE A 569 5.04 -15.56 -24.96
N GLY A 570 5.22 -16.42 -25.96
CA GLY A 570 5.41 -17.86 -25.85
C GLY A 570 6.30 -18.34 -26.99
N THR A 571 6.40 -19.66 -27.14
CA THR A 571 7.08 -20.29 -28.27
C THR A 571 6.19 -20.25 -29.51
N MET A 572 6.78 -20.44 -30.70
CA MET A 572 5.98 -20.58 -31.93
C MET A 572 5.01 -21.77 -31.82
N ASP A 573 5.38 -22.84 -31.10
CA ASP A 573 4.52 -24.02 -30.91
C ASP A 573 3.24 -23.69 -30.15
N ASP A 574 3.27 -22.73 -29.21
CA ASP A 574 2.06 -22.28 -28.50
C ASP A 574 1.00 -21.67 -29.45
N TYR A 575 1.40 -21.27 -30.66
CA TYR A 575 0.50 -20.75 -31.70
C TYR A 575 0.09 -21.81 -32.74
N LEU A 576 0.85 -22.90 -32.83
CA LEU A 576 0.65 -23.99 -33.80
C LEU A 576 -0.06 -25.20 -33.19
N GLN A 577 0.01 -25.38 -31.87
CA GLN A 577 -0.50 -26.54 -31.15
C GLN A 577 -1.42 -26.15 -29.97
N PRO A 578 -2.55 -26.85 -29.77
CA PRO A 578 -3.10 -27.87 -30.66
C PRO A 578 -3.52 -27.29 -32.02
N GLU A 579 -3.63 -28.17 -33.01
CA GLU A 579 -4.15 -27.81 -34.33
C GLU A 579 -5.61 -27.32 -34.25
N GLU A 580 -5.94 -26.30 -35.04
CA GLU A 580 -7.27 -25.70 -35.04
C GLU A 580 -8.34 -26.70 -35.48
N SER A 581 -9.44 -26.71 -34.73
CA SER A 581 -10.59 -27.59 -34.94
C SER A 581 -11.84 -26.84 -35.39
N ASP A 582 -11.91 -25.52 -35.13
CA ASP A 582 -13.03 -24.70 -35.54
C ASP A 582 -13.02 -24.45 -37.05
N VAL A 583 -14.07 -24.91 -37.71
CA VAL A 583 -14.21 -24.85 -39.17
C VAL A 583 -14.36 -23.41 -39.66
N THR A 584 -14.91 -22.50 -38.84
CA THR A 584 -15.12 -21.10 -39.22
C THR A 584 -13.78 -20.37 -39.25
N LEU A 585 -12.96 -20.54 -38.22
CA LEU A 585 -11.63 -19.98 -38.15
C LEU A 585 -10.69 -20.54 -39.23
N LEU A 586 -10.79 -21.84 -39.53
CA LEU A 586 -10.07 -22.46 -40.66
C LEU A 586 -10.46 -21.84 -42.02
N LYS A 587 -11.72 -21.46 -42.22
CA LYS A 587 -12.14 -20.72 -43.42
C LYS A 587 -11.50 -19.34 -43.47
N PHE A 588 -11.44 -18.62 -42.34
CA PHE A 588 -10.76 -17.32 -42.27
C PHE A 588 -9.26 -17.46 -42.55
N TYR A 589 -8.58 -18.47 -42.01
CA TYR A 589 -7.18 -18.78 -42.35
C TYR A 589 -7.00 -19.03 -43.85
N SER A 590 -7.84 -19.87 -44.45
CA SER A 590 -7.77 -20.14 -45.88
C SER A 590 -8.05 -18.90 -46.73
N GLN A 591 -9.00 -18.07 -46.34
CA GLN A 591 -9.31 -16.81 -47.03
C GLN A 591 -8.13 -15.84 -46.94
N ALA A 592 -7.54 -15.70 -45.74
CA ALA A 592 -6.39 -14.84 -45.51
C ALA A 592 -5.17 -15.27 -46.35
N LEU A 593 -4.89 -16.57 -46.47
CA LEU A 593 -3.82 -17.11 -47.33
C LEU A 593 -4.04 -16.84 -48.82
N ASN A 594 -5.29 -16.87 -49.26
CA ASN A 594 -5.66 -16.60 -50.66
C ASN A 594 -5.79 -15.10 -50.96
N SER A 595 -5.70 -14.27 -49.93
CA SER A 595 -5.75 -12.82 -50.03
C SER A 595 -4.36 -12.23 -49.85
N ASN A 596 -4.06 -11.08 -50.46
CA ASN A 596 -2.79 -10.36 -50.25
C ASN A 596 -2.71 -9.69 -48.86
N LEU A 597 -3.36 -10.25 -47.85
CA LEU A 597 -3.43 -9.74 -46.49
C LEU A 597 -2.32 -10.30 -45.59
N LEU A 598 -1.64 -11.37 -46.01
CA LEU A 598 -0.55 -12.00 -45.26
C LEU A 598 0.77 -11.75 -45.97
N ARG A 599 1.77 -11.24 -45.23
CA ARG A 599 3.13 -11.13 -45.73
C ARG A 599 3.78 -12.51 -45.77
N THR A 600 4.44 -12.85 -46.87
CA THR A 600 5.18 -14.11 -47.02
C THR A 600 6.20 -14.28 -45.90
N GLY A 601 6.20 -15.45 -45.25
CA GLY A 601 7.12 -15.78 -44.17
C GLY A 601 6.79 -15.14 -42.82
N SER A 602 5.76 -14.28 -42.73
CA SER A 602 5.30 -13.73 -41.45
C SER A 602 4.74 -14.82 -40.52
N ILE A 603 4.73 -14.53 -39.22
CA ILE A 603 4.16 -15.43 -38.21
C ILE A 603 2.69 -15.76 -38.52
N PRO A 604 1.80 -14.79 -38.83
CA PRO A 604 0.43 -15.10 -39.24
C PRO A 604 0.35 -16.02 -40.46
N ALA A 605 1.18 -15.81 -41.48
CA ALA A 605 1.19 -16.67 -42.67
C ALA A 605 1.52 -18.13 -42.33
N ARG A 606 2.45 -18.35 -41.41
CA ARG A 606 2.82 -19.69 -40.93
C ARG A 606 1.73 -20.34 -40.09
N ILE A 607 1.09 -19.58 -39.19
CA ILE A 607 -0.04 -20.07 -38.38
C ILE A 607 -1.17 -20.53 -39.29
N ALA A 608 -1.60 -19.68 -40.23
CA ALA A 608 -2.69 -20.01 -41.15
C ALA A 608 -2.34 -21.23 -42.02
N ALA A 609 -1.12 -21.26 -42.59
CA ALA A 609 -0.69 -22.37 -43.44
C ALA A 609 -0.65 -23.70 -42.68
N HIS A 610 -0.11 -23.70 -41.45
CA HIS A 610 -0.03 -24.88 -40.60
C HIS A 610 -1.42 -25.46 -40.31
N HIS A 611 -2.34 -24.64 -39.77
CA HIS A 611 -3.68 -25.11 -39.38
C HIS A 611 -4.52 -25.57 -40.57
N VAL A 612 -4.46 -24.86 -41.70
CA VAL A 612 -5.17 -25.28 -42.92
C VAL A 612 -4.59 -26.59 -43.48
N GLN A 613 -3.27 -26.74 -43.46
CA GLN A 613 -2.62 -27.96 -43.93
C GLN A 613 -2.96 -29.15 -43.02
N ALA A 614 -2.87 -28.98 -41.71
CA ALA A 614 -3.25 -29.98 -40.72
C ALA A 614 -4.70 -30.47 -40.91
N TYR A 615 -5.64 -29.53 -41.07
CA TYR A 615 -7.04 -29.87 -41.34
C TYR A 615 -7.23 -30.65 -42.64
N ARG A 616 -6.52 -30.26 -43.71
CA ARG A 616 -6.56 -30.97 -45.00
C ARG A 616 -6.04 -32.40 -44.86
N THR A 617 -4.90 -32.60 -44.19
CA THR A 617 -4.31 -33.92 -43.96
C THR A 617 -5.29 -34.82 -43.19
N LYS A 618 -5.86 -34.34 -42.07
CA LYS A 618 -6.87 -35.09 -41.30
C LYS A 618 -8.12 -35.42 -42.12
N ALA A 619 -8.56 -34.51 -42.99
CA ALA A 619 -9.70 -34.76 -43.87
C ALA A 619 -9.39 -35.83 -44.94
N HIS A 620 -8.15 -35.88 -45.45
CA HIS A 620 -7.69 -36.92 -46.36
C HIS A 620 -7.58 -38.28 -45.66
N GLU A 621 -7.05 -38.33 -44.45
CA GLU A 621 -6.96 -39.56 -43.63
C GLU A 621 -8.34 -40.14 -43.32
N ARG A 622 -9.31 -39.30 -42.93
CA ARG A 622 -10.70 -39.72 -42.69
C ARG A 622 -11.37 -40.29 -43.94
N LYS A 623 -11.09 -39.72 -45.12
CA LYS A 623 -11.60 -40.26 -46.39
C LYS A 623 -11.00 -41.63 -46.71
N HIS A 624 -9.68 -41.80 -46.54
CA HIS A 624 -9.01 -43.09 -46.78
C HIS A 624 -9.44 -44.18 -45.78
N SER A 625 -9.68 -43.84 -44.51
CA SER A 625 -10.22 -44.80 -43.53
C SER A 625 -11.65 -45.25 -43.88
N ASN A 626 -12.51 -44.32 -44.32
CA ASN A 626 -13.88 -44.65 -44.71
C ASN A 626 -13.98 -45.46 -46.02
N ASP A 627 -12.97 -45.37 -46.88
CA ASP A 627 -12.87 -46.15 -48.13
C ASP A 627 -12.20 -47.52 -47.92
N THR A 628 -11.56 -47.76 -46.77
CA THR A 628 -10.95 -49.07 -46.41
C THR A 628 -11.85 -49.94 -45.53
N ASP A 629 -12.84 -49.35 -44.86
CA ASP A 629 -13.91 -50.05 -44.10
C ASP A 629 -15.15 -50.40 -44.94
N LYS A 630 -15.13 -50.11 -46.25
CA LYS A 630 -16.14 -50.54 -47.25
C LYS A 630 -15.57 -51.61 -48.15
#